data_AF-A0A6P8AMR6-F1
#
_entry.id   AF-A0A6P8AMR6-F1
#
_cell.length_a   1.000
_cell.length_b   1.000
_cell.length_c   1.000
_cell.angle_alpha   90.00
_cell.angle_beta   90.00
_cell.angle_gamma   90.00
#
_symmetry.space_group_name_H-M   'P 1'
#
loop_
_entity.id
_entity.type
_entity.pdbx_description
1 polymer ?
#
loop_
_entity_poly.entity_id
_entity_poly.type
_entity_poly.pdbx_seq_one_letter_code
_entity_poly.pdbx_strand_id
1 'polypeptide(L)'
;MAIEDDDVRDREVWTAVSRGWYSRASDKAPTTGRLYHHLAILARPNVLAQLFYYAKSLCVPIPFSSARDSILTLFEPIMAGTHGKLHAVDRALVRCHGTFFTGNGTEDLEDARNEFLSNLDLAVAKGARRWLEAGYQIAVTNLCALLDYGLPTNVLMRALDASTKDSPMPKIVVGDEPASAESQEALETQKPSNTDDENAPVATASEAKNDVVDLSKRFKEVLQFVESTDTIVLSRLGDLNILSYLNVRLMFLHQMAILKGPGGAEAKPPAMSHLEASFPWHLLSLCLNSFAAGFETPKKYETSEFPRTAERRPLPEDWAMRGLVWAEMAFPADHFSVNENMEEDERTFETPSMKDQRRERCLWLAYQIAQIETSEDGVKEGRWITYNADTKKFRPAAQYVSDVEIRPSVTKATYENVLPEEPTLSVREQENKKPTIQSAEKSRDSS
;
A
#
# COMPACT_ATOMS: atom_id res chain seq x y z
N MET A 1 -13.61 -2.76 21.80
CA MET A 1 -13.68 -2.44 23.25
C MET A 1 -12.89 -1.18 23.45
N ALA A 2 -13.55 -0.14 23.95
CA ALA A 2 -12.97 1.14 24.32
C ALA A 2 -13.88 1.71 25.40
N ILE A 3 -13.72 1.25 26.64
CA ILE A 3 -14.45 1.78 27.79
C ILE A 3 -13.49 1.73 28.98
N GLU A 4 -12.64 2.75 29.08
CA GLU A 4 -12.00 3.21 30.30
C GLU A 4 -11.61 4.67 30.02
N ASP A 5 -12.51 5.58 30.39
CA ASP A 5 -12.41 7.03 30.10
C ASP A 5 -11.58 7.81 31.14
N ASP A 6 -11.10 7.15 32.20
CA ASP A 6 -10.59 7.84 33.39
C ASP A 6 -9.05 7.98 33.45
N ASP A 7 -8.23 7.15 32.78
CA ASP A 7 -6.76 7.33 32.66
C ASP A 7 -6.29 7.21 31.20
N VAL A 8 -5.68 8.30 30.69
CA VAL A 8 -5.10 8.37 29.34
C VAL A 8 -4.01 7.31 29.13
N ARG A 9 -3.24 6.99 30.19
CA ARG A 9 -2.18 5.98 30.13
C ARG A 9 -2.75 4.57 30.01
N ASP A 10 -3.82 4.27 30.73
CA ASP A 10 -4.50 2.97 30.62
C ASP A 10 -5.08 2.80 29.22
N ARG A 11 -5.67 3.86 28.65
CA ARG A 11 -6.12 3.86 27.26
C ARG A 11 -4.97 3.60 26.28
N GLU A 12 -3.81 4.21 26.47
CA GLU A 12 -2.62 3.98 25.62
C GLU A 12 -2.12 2.54 25.73
N VAL A 13 -2.05 1.98 26.95
CA VAL A 13 -1.65 0.58 27.19
C VAL A 13 -2.62 -0.38 26.51
N TRP A 14 -3.93 -0.21 26.72
CA TRP A 14 -4.95 -1.07 26.09
C TRP A 14 -4.99 -0.92 24.57
N THR A 15 -4.70 0.29 24.06
CA THR A 15 -4.56 0.52 22.62
C THR A 15 -3.37 -0.25 22.06
N ALA A 16 -2.20 -0.21 22.72
CA ALA A 16 -1.01 -0.94 22.31
C ALA A 16 -1.21 -2.46 22.36
N VAL A 17 -1.81 -2.98 23.45
CA VAL A 17 -2.15 -4.40 23.59
C VAL A 17 -3.12 -4.84 22.49
N SER A 18 -4.16 -4.05 22.25
CA SER A 18 -5.13 -4.34 21.18
C SER A 18 -4.46 -4.34 19.81
N ARG A 19 -3.57 -3.38 19.54
CA ARG A 19 -2.84 -3.28 18.27
C ARG A 19 -2.00 -4.53 18.04
N GLY A 20 -1.24 -4.98 19.06
CA GLY A 20 -0.46 -6.22 18.99
C GLY A 20 -1.31 -7.45 18.68
N TRP A 21 -2.50 -7.58 19.28
CA TRP A 21 -3.42 -8.69 18.98
C TRP A 21 -3.99 -8.64 17.57
N TYR A 22 -4.44 -7.46 17.10
CA TYR A 22 -4.95 -7.32 15.74
C TYR A 22 -3.86 -7.51 14.69
N SER A 23 -2.63 -7.06 14.94
CA SER A 23 -1.47 -7.28 14.08
C SER A 23 -1.17 -8.77 13.95
N ARG A 24 -1.09 -9.52 15.06
CA ARG A 24 -0.92 -10.98 15.06
C ARG A 24 -2.07 -11.72 14.37
N ALA A 25 -3.30 -11.29 14.60
CA ALA A 25 -4.47 -11.86 13.93
C ALA A 25 -4.39 -11.63 12.41
N SER A 26 -3.94 -10.45 11.98
CA SER A 26 -3.81 -10.12 10.57
C SER A 26 -2.74 -10.96 9.87
N ASP A 27 -1.73 -11.47 10.57
CA ASP A 27 -0.75 -12.38 9.93
C ASP A 27 -1.30 -13.78 9.69
N LYS A 28 -2.22 -14.22 10.57
CA LYS A 28 -2.90 -15.50 10.45
C LYS A 28 -4.02 -15.45 9.42
N ALA A 29 -4.65 -14.29 9.26
CA ALA A 29 -5.74 -14.06 8.32
C ALA A 29 -5.53 -12.76 7.51
N PRO A 30 -4.47 -12.68 6.67
CA PRO A 30 -4.07 -11.44 6.01
C PRO A 30 -5.08 -10.92 4.99
N THR A 31 -6.02 -11.77 4.56
CA THR A 31 -7.07 -11.42 3.61
C THR A 31 -8.33 -10.82 4.26
N THR A 32 -8.37 -10.71 5.60
CA THR A 32 -9.57 -10.29 6.35
C THR A 32 -9.56 -8.80 6.67
N GLY A 33 -10.44 -8.04 5.99
CA GLY A 33 -10.51 -6.58 6.09
C GLY A 33 -10.79 -6.07 7.50
N ARG A 34 -11.64 -6.78 8.25
CA ARG A 34 -12.07 -6.38 9.59
C ARG A 34 -10.90 -6.17 10.56
N LEU A 35 -9.81 -6.91 10.38
CA LEU A 35 -8.61 -6.79 11.22
C LEU A 35 -7.91 -5.45 10.97
N TYR A 36 -7.77 -5.05 9.70
CA TYR A 36 -7.20 -3.76 9.33
C TYR A 36 -8.11 -2.59 9.69
N HIS A 37 -9.44 -2.75 9.62
CA HIS A 37 -10.37 -1.74 10.13
C HIS A 37 -10.12 -1.41 11.61
N HIS A 38 -9.92 -2.44 12.45
CA HIS A 38 -9.59 -2.23 13.86
C HIS A 38 -8.20 -1.62 14.04
N LEU A 39 -7.20 -2.02 13.25
CA LEU A 39 -5.88 -1.37 13.25
C LEU A 39 -5.98 0.11 12.87
N ALA A 40 -6.87 0.48 11.95
CA ALA A 40 -7.11 1.88 11.60
C ALA A 40 -7.62 2.67 12.81
N ILE A 41 -8.61 2.15 13.54
CA ILE A 41 -9.11 2.81 14.77
C ILE A 41 -7.98 2.99 15.80
N LEU A 42 -7.12 1.98 15.97
CA LEU A 42 -6.01 1.96 16.91
C LEU A 42 -4.78 2.78 16.47
N ALA A 43 -4.76 3.25 15.22
CA ALA A 43 -3.66 4.04 14.67
C ALA A 43 -3.72 5.52 15.07
N ARG A 44 -4.79 5.98 15.74
CA ARG A 44 -4.90 7.36 16.25
C ARG A 44 -3.72 7.70 17.19
N PRO A 45 -3.15 8.92 17.11
CA PRO A 45 -3.53 10.06 16.26
C PRO A 45 -2.86 10.08 14.86
N ASN A 46 -2.17 9.01 14.45
CA ASN A 46 -1.46 8.96 13.16
C ASN A 46 -2.45 8.85 11.99
N VAL A 47 -2.72 9.97 11.32
CA VAL A 47 -3.69 10.06 10.22
C VAL A 47 -3.27 9.29 8.96
N LEU A 48 -1.96 9.19 8.70
CA LEU A 48 -1.46 8.42 7.56
C LEU A 48 -1.66 6.92 7.78
N ALA A 49 -1.33 6.41 8.97
CA ALA A 49 -1.56 5.02 9.32
C ALA A 49 -3.07 4.69 9.35
N GLN A 50 -3.91 5.59 9.87
CA GLN A 50 -5.37 5.45 9.80
C GLN A 50 -5.86 5.29 8.36
N LEU A 51 -5.44 6.21 7.47
CA LEU A 51 -5.80 6.18 6.05
C LEU A 51 -5.34 4.87 5.38
N PHE A 52 -4.09 4.48 5.61
CA PHE A 52 -3.51 3.23 5.11
C PHE A 52 -4.33 2.00 5.52
N TYR A 53 -4.64 1.86 6.82
CA TYR A 53 -5.35 0.68 7.32
C TYR A 53 -6.82 0.65 6.89
N TYR A 54 -7.51 1.80 6.83
CA TYR A 54 -8.86 1.85 6.29
C TYR A 54 -8.90 1.49 4.79
N ALA A 55 -7.96 2.02 4.00
CA ALA A 55 -7.85 1.68 2.58
C ALA A 55 -7.54 0.18 2.40
N LYS A 56 -6.58 -0.36 3.16
CA LYS A 56 -6.25 -1.79 3.15
C LYS A 56 -7.44 -2.66 3.54
N SER A 57 -8.23 -2.26 4.54
CA SER A 57 -9.46 -2.96 4.95
C SER A 57 -10.47 -3.15 3.81
N LEU A 58 -10.42 -2.29 2.79
CA LEU A 58 -11.31 -2.31 1.62
C LEU A 58 -10.67 -3.00 0.40
N CYS A 59 -9.34 -3.12 0.36
CA CYS A 59 -8.58 -3.67 -0.77
C CYS A 59 -7.93 -5.03 -0.48
N VAL A 60 -8.52 -5.81 0.43
CA VAL A 60 -8.16 -7.20 0.70
C VAL A 60 -9.26 -8.13 0.17
N PRO A 61 -9.00 -9.43 -0.06
CA PRO A 61 -9.97 -10.35 -0.67
C PRO A 61 -11.31 -10.48 0.06
N ILE A 62 -11.30 -10.37 1.40
CA ILE A 62 -12.52 -10.33 2.22
C ILE A 62 -12.64 -8.90 2.78
N PRO A 63 -13.11 -7.94 1.98
CA PRO A 63 -13.17 -6.54 2.39
C PRO A 63 -14.19 -6.35 3.51
N PHE A 64 -13.94 -5.37 4.38
CA PHE A 64 -14.89 -5.00 5.43
C PHE A 64 -15.63 -3.72 5.05
N SER A 65 -16.85 -3.86 4.53
CA SER A 65 -17.64 -2.77 3.95
C SER A 65 -17.92 -1.62 4.92
N SER A 66 -18.13 -1.89 6.21
CA SER A 66 -18.34 -0.84 7.23
C SER A 66 -17.14 0.10 7.41
N ALA A 67 -15.96 -0.25 6.87
CA ALA A 67 -14.84 0.67 6.79
C ALA A 67 -15.13 1.88 5.90
N ARG A 68 -16.05 1.78 4.93
CA ARG A 68 -16.46 2.90 4.07
C ARG A 68 -17.15 4.03 4.84
N ASP A 69 -17.95 3.69 5.84
CA ASP A 69 -18.55 4.69 6.72
C ASP A 69 -17.55 5.15 7.79
N SER A 70 -16.74 4.22 8.32
CA SER A 70 -15.80 4.51 9.40
C SER A 70 -14.68 5.47 8.98
N ILE A 71 -14.19 5.36 7.74
CA ILE A 71 -13.13 6.24 7.22
C ILE A 71 -13.59 7.71 7.11
N LEU A 72 -14.89 7.98 7.01
CA LEU A 72 -15.43 9.35 7.00
C LEU A 72 -15.10 10.10 8.30
N THR A 73 -14.98 9.38 9.43
CA THR A 73 -14.55 9.97 10.70
C THR A 73 -13.11 10.51 10.69
N LEU A 74 -12.30 10.09 9.70
CA LEU A 74 -10.99 10.67 9.40
C LEU A 74 -11.12 11.85 8.42
N PHE A 75 -11.87 11.66 7.33
CA PHE A 75 -11.97 12.65 6.26
C PHE A 75 -12.72 13.92 6.66
N GLU A 76 -13.92 13.79 7.21
CA GLU A 76 -14.83 14.92 7.47
C GLU A 76 -14.20 16.03 8.31
N PRO A 77 -13.60 15.77 9.50
CA PRO A 77 -13.02 16.84 10.29
C PRO A 77 -11.79 17.48 9.64
N ILE A 78 -11.03 16.73 8.84
CA ILE A 78 -9.84 17.25 8.14
C ILE A 78 -10.25 18.11 6.95
N MET A 79 -11.23 17.66 6.16
CA MET A 79 -11.77 18.41 5.02
C MET A 79 -12.53 19.66 5.47
N ALA A 80 -13.24 19.61 6.61
CA ALA A 80 -13.93 20.77 7.19
C ALA A 80 -12.98 21.74 7.94
N GLY A 81 -11.69 21.41 8.07
CA GLY A 81 -10.73 22.22 8.81
C GLY A 81 -10.96 22.27 10.33
N THR A 82 -11.76 21.36 10.88
CA THR A 82 -12.08 21.26 12.32
C THR A 82 -11.15 20.31 13.07
N HIS A 83 -10.33 19.54 12.36
CA HIS A 83 -9.31 18.67 12.95
C HIS A 83 -8.18 19.50 13.62
N GLY A 84 -7.57 18.93 14.66
CA GLY A 84 -6.38 19.50 15.29
C GLY A 84 -5.18 19.66 14.34
N LYS A 85 -4.11 20.32 14.81
CA LYS A 85 -2.92 20.63 14.00
C LYS A 85 -2.26 19.35 13.46
N LEU A 86 -2.12 19.27 12.14
CA LEU A 86 -1.45 18.19 11.41
C LEU A 86 -0.27 18.73 10.61
N HIS A 87 0.69 17.85 10.29
CA HIS A 87 1.69 18.17 9.26
C HIS A 87 1.00 18.44 7.93
N ALA A 88 1.48 19.44 7.18
CA ALA A 88 0.84 19.89 5.94
C ALA A 88 0.73 18.76 4.91
N VAL A 89 1.81 17.97 4.75
CA VAL A 89 1.83 16.81 3.84
C VAL A 89 0.76 15.77 4.18
N ASP A 90 0.62 15.42 5.46
CA ASP A 90 -0.34 14.39 5.91
C ASP A 90 -1.79 14.90 5.76
N ARG A 91 -2.05 16.16 6.12
CA ARG A 91 -3.36 16.80 5.94
C ARG A 91 -3.76 16.82 4.46
N ALA A 92 -2.86 17.29 3.60
CA ALA A 92 -3.12 17.44 2.17
C ALA A 92 -3.36 16.10 1.48
N LEU A 93 -2.59 15.06 1.85
CA LEU A 93 -2.83 13.69 1.40
C LEU A 93 -4.24 13.21 1.79
N VAL A 94 -4.64 13.38 3.05
CA VAL A 94 -5.97 12.95 3.51
C VAL A 94 -7.08 13.72 2.82
N ARG A 95 -6.91 15.03 2.54
CA ARG A 95 -7.86 15.81 1.73
C ARG A 95 -8.01 15.25 0.31
N CYS A 96 -6.90 14.98 -0.38
CA CYS A 96 -6.93 14.39 -1.72
C CYS A 96 -7.69 13.05 -1.71
N HIS A 97 -7.32 12.14 -0.80
CA HIS A 97 -7.97 10.84 -0.69
C HIS A 97 -9.45 10.94 -0.28
N GLY A 98 -9.81 11.88 0.59
CA GLY A 98 -11.19 12.14 0.98
C GLY A 98 -12.05 12.59 -0.20
N THR A 99 -11.53 13.49 -1.04
CA THR A 99 -12.19 13.90 -2.30
C THR A 99 -12.32 12.73 -3.27
N PHE A 100 -11.24 11.95 -3.50
CA PHE A 100 -11.30 10.76 -4.37
C PHE A 100 -12.31 9.72 -3.88
N PHE A 101 -12.40 9.53 -2.56
CA PHE A 101 -13.24 8.52 -1.94
C PHE A 101 -14.72 8.89 -1.95
N THR A 102 -15.03 10.16 -1.66
CA THR A 102 -16.42 10.63 -1.48
C THR A 102 -17.01 11.24 -2.76
N GLY A 103 -16.17 11.71 -3.68
CA GLY A 103 -16.60 12.54 -4.81
C GLY A 103 -17.01 13.97 -4.43
N ASN A 104 -16.85 14.35 -3.15
CA ASN A 104 -17.22 15.66 -2.62
C ASN A 104 -15.97 16.57 -2.49
N GLY A 105 -16.17 17.89 -2.49
CA GLY A 105 -15.06 18.84 -2.33
C GLY A 105 -14.10 18.85 -3.51
N THR A 106 -14.63 18.72 -4.74
CA THR A 106 -13.83 18.69 -5.98
C THR A 106 -13.24 20.05 -6.33
N GLU A 107 -13.86 21.13 -5.87
CA GLU A 107 -13.40 22.51 -5.97
C GLU A 107 -12.06 22.75 -5.27
N ASP A 108 -11.79 22.02 -4.19
CA ASP A 108 -10.59 22.14 -3.36
C ASP A 108 -9.50 21.10 -3.73
N LEU A 109 -9.79 20.20 -4.68
CA LEU A 109 -8.90 19.07 -4.98
C LEU A 109 -7.53 19.55 -5.46
N GLU A 110 -7.49 20.50 -6.39
CA GLU A 110 -6.22 21.00 -6.93
C GLU A 110 -5.39 21.73 -5.88
N ASP A 111 -6.02 22.45 -4.95
CA ASP A 111 -5.33 23.09 -3.83
C ASP A 111 -4.73 22.04 -2.89
N ALA A 112 -5.49 21.00 -2.53
CA ALA A 112 -4.98 19.90 -1.73
C ALA A 112 -3.84 19.14 -2.44
N ARG A 113 -3.95 18.91 -3.76
CA ARG A 113 -2.89 18.28 -4.56
C ARG A 113 -1.62 19.13 -4.55
N ASN A 114 -1.74 20.43 -4.81
CA ASN A 114 -0.60 21.34 -4.82
C ASN A 114 0.06 21.44 -3.44
N GLU A 115 -0.73 21.49 -2.37
CA GLU A 115 -0.22 21.46 -0.99
C GLU A 115 0.55 20.16 -0.71
N PHE A 116 0.00 18.99 -1.08
CA PHE A 116 0.67 17.71 -0.89
C PHE A 116 1.99 17.65 -1.67
N LEU A 117 1.93 17.90 -2.99
CA LEU A 117 3.07 17.78 -3.89
C LEU A 117 4.19 18.77 -3.54
N SER A 118 3.86 20.01 -3.15
CA SER A 118 4.88 21.01 -2.75
C SER A 118 5.59 20.66 -1.43
N ASN A 119 4.95 19.91 -0.53
CA ASN A 119 5.54 19.49 0.74
C ASN A 119 6.22 18.11 0.68
N LEU A 120 5.94 17.32 -0.35
CA LEU A 120 6.38 15.93 -0.47
C LEU A 120 7.90 15.79 -0.51
N ASP A 121 8.60 16.57 -1.36
CA ASP A 121 10.07 16.49 -1.49
C ASP A 121 10.77 16.74 -0.14
N LEU A 122 10.26 17.71 0.61
CA LEU A 122 10.76 18.05 1.94
C LEU A 122 10.47 16.95 2.97
N ALA A 123 9.29 16.33 2.91
CA ALA A 123 8.93 15.21 3.77
C ALA A 123 9.88 14.02 3.57
N VAL A 124 10.28 13.73 2.32
CA VAL A 124 11.29 12.71 2.02
C VAL A 124 12.66 13.12 2.57
N ALA A 125 13.09 14.36 2.33
CA ALA A 125 14.43 14.84 2.70
C ALA A 125 14.68 14.91 4.21
N LYS A 126 13.70 15.38 5.00
CA LYS A 126 13.86 15.57 6.45
C LYS A 126 13.73 14.27 7.26
N GLY A 127 13.25 13.19 6.66
CA GLY A 127 12.67 12.08 7.40
C GLY A 127 13.27 10.70 7.14
N ALA A 128 14.56 10.53 6.84
CA ALA A 128 15.11 9.23 6.37
C ALA A 128 14.53 7.94 6.99
N ARG A 129 14.39 7.85 8.34
CA ARG A 129 13.73 6.71 8.99
C ARG A 129 12.20 6.78 8.97
N ARG A 130 11.63 7.95 9.22
CA ARG A 130 10.17 8.20 9.26
C ARG A 130 9.52 8.03 7.87
N TRP A 131 10.26 8.37 6.82
CA TRP A 131 9.81 8.27 5.43
C TRP A 131 9.79 6.83 4.92
N LEU A 132 10.59 5.92 5.47
CA LEU A 132 10.50 4.52 5.05
C LEU A 132 9.10 3.96 5.31
N GLU A 133 8.59 4.16 6.52
CA GLU A 133 7.21 3.79 6.87
C GLU A 133 6.17 4.60 6.11
N ALA A 134 6.26 5.93 6.17
CA ALA A 134 5.29 6.79 5.50
C ALA A 134 5.25 6.53 3.98
N GLY A 135 6.40 6.26 3.36
CA GLY A 135 6.56 6.03 1.94
C GLY A 135 5.82 4.79 1.46
N TYR A 136 5.94 3.64 2.14
CA TYR A 136 5.17 2.47 1.75
C TYR A 136 3.67 2.64 2.07
N GLN A 137 3.30 3.38 3.13
CA GLN A 137 1.90 3.66 3.47
C GLN A 137 1.25 4.54 2.40
N ILE A 138 1.94 5.58 1.95
CA ILE A 138 1.50 6.46 0.84
C ILE A 138 1.39 5.64 -0.44
N ALA A 139 2.40 4.83 -0.78
CA ALA A 139 2.36 3.97 -1.97
C ALA A 139 1.15 3.04 -1.94
N VAL A 140 0.95 2.26 -0.86
CA VAL A 140 -0.20 1.35 -0.76
C VAL A 140 -1.52 2.10 -0.83
N THR A 141 -1.66 3.26 -0.17
CA THR A 141 -2.91 4.02 -0.19
C THR A 141 -3.21 4.58 -1.58
N ASN A 142 -2.20 5.11 -2.28
CA ASN A 142 -2.30 5.55 -3.68
C ASN A 142 -2.78 4.41 -4.59
N LEU A 143 -2.23 3.21 -4.40
CA LEU A 143 -2.65 2.02 -5.14
C LEU A 143 -4.09 1.60 -4.79
N CYS A 144 -4.51 1.70 -3.53
CA CYS A 144 -5.89 1.45 -3.13
C CYS A 144 -6.85 2.44 -3.79
N ALA A 145 -6.46 3.71 -3.92
CA ALA A 145 -7.25 4.71 -4.65
C ALA A 145 -7.34 4.39 -6.15
N LEU A 146 -6.27 3.90 -6.79
CA LEU A 146 -6.33 3.42 -8.19
C LEU A 146 -7.31 2.26 -8.38
N LEU A 147 -7.49 1.44 -7.34
CA LEU A 147 -8.47 0.36 -7.27
C LEU A 147 -9.87 0.83 -6.84
N ASP A 148 -10.08 2.15 -6.75
CA ASP A 148 -11.31 2.78 -6.23
C ASP A 148 -11.73 2.20 -4.88
N TYR A 149 -10.73 1.99 -4.03
CA TYR A 149 -10.84 1.38 -2.71
C TYR A 149 -11.58 0.03 -2.74
N GLY A 150 -11.28 -0.79 -3.75
CA GLY A 150 -11.84 -2.14 -3.90
C GLY A 150 -13.25 -2.19 -4.49
N LEU A 151 -13.72 -1.11 -5.14
CA LEU A 151 -15.02 -1.16 -5.83
C LEU A 151 -14.97 -2.11 -7.05
N PRO A 152 -15.87 -3.10 -7.18
CA PRO A 152 -15.87 -4.05 -8.30
C PRO A 152 -16.09 -3.41 -9.68
N THR A 153 -16.58 -2.18 -9.73
CA THR A 153 -16.78 -1.40 -10.97
C THR A 153 -15.46 -0.88 -11.55
N ASN A 154 -14.41 -0.78 -10.74
CA ASN A 154 -13.11 -0.26 -11.14
C ASN A 154 -12.44 -1.13 -12.21
N VAL A 155 -11.76 -0.50 -13.17
CA VAL A 155 -11.15 -1.18 -14.31
C VAL A 155 -10.04 -2.17 -13.90
N LEU A 156 -9.24 -1.83 -12.89
CA LEU A 156 -8.17 -2.68 -12.38
C LEU A 156 -8.73 -3.82 -11.52
N MET A 157 -9.77 -3.55 -10.71
CA MET A 157 -10.47 -4.60 -9.95
C MET A 157 -11.09 -5.65 -10.88
N ARG A 158 -11.73 -5.22 -11.97
CA ARG A 158 -12.25 -6.14 -12.99
C ARG A 158 -11.16 -6.97 -13.67
N ALA A 159 -9.97 -6.39 -13.87
CA ALA A 159 -8.83 -7.11 -14.44
C ALA A 159 -8.27 -8.16 -13.46
N LEU A 160 -8.17 -7.82 -12.17
CA LEU A 160 -7.80 -8.75 -11.10
C LEU A 160 -8.77 -9.93 -10.99
N ASP A 161 -10.08 -9.65 -10.95
CA ASP A 161 -11.13 -10.67 -10.88
C ASP A 161 -11.09 -11.62 -12.09
N ALA A 162 -10.77 -11.11 -13.26
CA ALA A 162 -10.72 -11.90 -14.48
C ALA A 162 -9.42 -12.69 -14.67
N SER A 163 -8.37 -12.35 -13.92
CA SER A 163 -7.12 -13.12 -13.84
C SER A 163 -7.18 -14.25 -12.82
N THR A 164 -8.00 -14.11 -11.78
CA THR A 164 -8.07 -15.04 -10.64
C THR A 164 -9.16 -16.11 -10.79
N LYS A 165 -10.19 -15.86 -11.61
CA LYS A 165 -11.20 -16.87 -11.95
C LYS A 165 -10.66 -17.81 -13.02
N ASP A 166 -10.35 -19.06 -12.65
CA ASP A 166 -10.08 -20.14 -13.59
C ASP A 166 -11.23 -20.30 -14.60
N SER A 167 -10.90 -20.55 -15.87
CA SER A 167 -11.88 -20.96 -16.89
C SER A 167 -12.65 -22.18 -16.39
N PRO A 168 -13.99 -22.23 -16.50
CA PRO A 168 -14.76 -23.37 -16.05
C PRO A 168 -14.29 -24.63 -16.80
N MET A 169 -13.92 -25.67 -16.02
CA MET A 169 -13.63 -27.01 -16.53
C MET A 169 -14.73 -27.44 -17.51
N PRO A 170 -14.38 -28.00 -18.69
CA PRO A 170 -15.39 -28.56 -19.58
C PRO A 170 -16.16 -29.64 -18.81
N LYS A 171 -17.50 -29.51 -18.74
CA LYS A 171 -18.34 -30.62 -18.29
C LYS A 171 -18.06 -31.78 -19.22
N ILE A 172 -17.33 -32.79 -18.75
CA ILE A 172 -17.26 -34.08 -19.42
C ILE A 172 -18.69 -34.63 -19.36
N VAL A 173 -19.38 -34.52 -20.49
CA VAL A 173 -20.62 -35.26 -20.74
C VAL A 173 -20.18 -36.71 -20.92
N VAL A 174 -20.20 -37.49 -19.83
CA VAL A 174 -20.23 -38.94 -19.95
C VAL A 174 -21.71 -39.31 -20.13
N GLY A 175 -21.98 -39.94 -21.27
CA GLY A 175 -23.31 -40.31 -21.74
C GLY A 175 -24.00 -41.39 -20.91
N ASP A 176 -25.31 -41.46 -21.16
CA ASP A 176 -26.34 -42.29 -20.55
C ASP A 176 -26.04 -43.80 -20.41
N GLU A 177 -26.54 -44.41 -19.33
CA GLU A 177 -27.46 -45.57 -19.34
C GLU A 177 -28.00 -45.89 -17.91
N PRO A 178 -29.14 -46.60 -17.76
CA PRO A 178 -30.22 -46.15 -16.88
C PRO A 178 -30.54 -47.01 -15.64
N ALA A 179 -31.28 -46.37 -14.72
CA ALA A 179 -32.33 -46.86 -13.81
C ALA A 179 -32.08 -48.03 -12.81
N SER A 180 -32.24 -47.72 -11.52
CA SER A 180 -33.29 -48.35 -10.69
C SER A 180 -33.64 -47.49 -9.46
N ALA A 181 -34.95 -47.33 -9.24
CA ALA A 181 -35.61 -46.66 -8.12
C ALA A 181 -35.38 -47.42 -6.79
N GLU A 182 -35.40 -46.81 -5.61
CA GLU A 182 -36.53 -46.34 -4.77
C GLU A 182 -35.87 -45.65 -3.54
N SER A 183 -36.41 -44.70 -2.77
CA SER A 183 -37.77 -44.23 -2.48
C SER A 183 -37.68 -42.87 -1.75
N GLN A 184 -38.69 -42.03 -1.95
CA GLN A 184 -38.89 -40.70 -1.37
C GLN A 184 -39.54 -40.74 0.03
N GLU A 185 -39.31 -39.69 0.83
CA GLU A 185 -40.28 -38.93 1.65
C GLU A 185 -39.58 -37.58 2.00
N ALA A 186 -39.89 -36.43 1.38
CA ALA A 186 -41.02 -35.49 1.60
C ALA A 186 -40.95 -34.82 3.00
N LEU A 187 -41.12 -33.52 3.26
CA LEU A 187 -41.40 -32.25 2.56
C LEU A 187 -41.27 -31.19 3.72
N GLU A 188 -40.80 -29.94 3.60
CA GLU A 188 -41.62 -28.79 3.17
C GLU A 188 -40.81 -27.49 3.09
N THR A 189 -40.95 -26.89 1.92
CA THR A 189 -40.60 -25.55 1.48
C THR A 189 -41.49 -24.49 2.15
N GLN A 190 -40.91 -23.36 2.59
CA GLN A 190 -41.64 -22.11 2.73
C GLN A 190 -41.07 -21.06 1.77
N LYS A 191 -41.97 -20.59 0.90
CA LYS A 191 -41.87 -19.45 0.00
C LYS A 191 -42.61 -18.28 0.65
N PRO A 192 -42.15 -17.03 0.58
CA PRO A 192 -43.05 -15.88 0.63
C PRO A 192 -43.32 -15.34 -0.77
N SER A 193 -44.57 -14.91 -0.91
CA SER A 193 -45.28 -14.41 -2.07
C SER A 193 -44.75 -13.09 -2.62
N ASN A 194 -44.80 -12.95 -3.94
CA ASN A 194 -44.82 -11.65 -4.61
C ASN A 194 -46.19 -10.98 -4.39
N THR A 195 -46.15 -9.70 -4.05
CA THR A 195 -47.15 -8.71 -4.42
C THR A 195 -46.40 -7.61 -5.16
N ASP A 196 -46.76 -7.40 -6.41
CA ASP A 196 -46.36 -6.23 -7.20
C ASP A 196 -46.95 -4.97 -6.56
N ASP A 197 -46.14 -3.93 -6.36
CA ASP A 197 -46.50 -2.58 -6.81
C ASP A 197 -45.27 -1.67 -6.95
N GLU A 198 -45.41 -0.72 -7.85
CA GLU A 198 -44.42 0.01 -8.62
C GLU A 198 -43.53 0.99 -7.82
N ASN A 199 -42.19 0.84 -7.97
CA ASN A 199 -41.26 1.93 -8.32
C ASN A 199 -39.82 1.40 -8.34
N ALA A 200 -39.42 0.78 -9.44
CA ALA A 200 -38.00 0.68 -9.78
C ALA A 200 -37.70 1.84 -10.75
N PRO A 201 -36.74 2.74 -10.48
CA PRO A 201 -36.38 3.73 -11.47
C PRO A 201 -35.79 2.97 -12.66
N VAL A 202 -36.41 3.14 -13.82
CA VAL A 202 -35.82 2.74 -15.10
C VAL A 202 -34.57 3.60 -15.27
N ALA A 203 -33.41 3.07 -14.88
CA ALA A 203 -32.14 3.71 -15.15
C ALA A 203 -32.04 3.92 -16.66
N THR A 204 -32.12 5.16 -17.09
CA THR A 204 -32.10 5.50 -18.50
C THR A 204 -30.70 5.25 -19.06
N ALA A 205 -30.59 4.90 -20.34
CA ALA A 205 -29.28 4.75 -20.99
C ALA A 205 -28.41 6.04 -20.95
N SER A 206 -29.01 7.17 -20.58
CA SER A 206 -28.33 8.45 -20.31
C SER A 206 -27.64 8.45 -18.94
N GLU A 207 -28.30 7.96 -17.89
CA GLU A 207 -27.74 7.89 -16.53
C GLU A 207 -26.57 6.89 -16.45
N ALA A 208 -26.73 5.70 -17.04
CA ALA A 208 -25.64 4.71 -17.10
C ALA A 208 -24.42 5.21 -17.89
N LYS A 209 -24.62 6.05 -18.93
CA LYS A 209 -23.52 6.70 -19.64
C LYS A 209 -22.84 7.76 -18.79
N ASN A 210 -23.61 8.55 -18.04
CA ASN A 210 -23.07 9.57 -17.14
C ASN A 210 -22.26 8.94 -16.00
N ASP A 211 -22.74 7.85 -15.40
CA ASP A 211 -22.02 7.13 -14.34
C ASP A 211 -20.69 6.54 -14.84
N VAL A 212 -20.67 5.96 -16.05
CA VAL A 212 -19.43 5.44 -16.66
C VAL A 212 -18.44 6.57 -16.97
N VAL A 213 -18.93 7.73 -17.42
CA VAL A 213 -18.10 8.91 -17.67
C VAL A 213 -17.53 9.45 -16.35
N ASP A 214 -18.31 9.46 -15.27
CA ASP A 214 -17.85 9.91 -13.93
C ASP A 214 -16.78 8.98 -13.34
N LEU A 215 -16.98 7.65 -13.40
CA LEU A 215 -15.99 6.67 -12.94
C LEU A 215 -14.67 6.77 -13.71
N SER A 216 -14.74 6.98 -15.02
CA SER A 216 -13.55 7.18 -15.88
C SER A 216 -12.82 8.47 -15.53
N LYS A 217 -13.56 9.56 -15.26
CA LYS A 217 -13.00 10.83 -14.82
C LYS A 217 -12.28 10.68 -13.48
N ARG A 218 -12.94 10.07 -12.48
CA ARG A 218 -12.35 9.82 -11.15
C ARG A 218 -11.08 9.00 -11.23
N PHE A 219 -11.08 7.92 -12.02
CA PHE A 219 -9.87 7.10 -12.23
C PHE A 219 -8.72 7.93 -12.80
N LYS A 220 -8.98 8.82 -13.76
CA LYS A 220 -7.95 9.71 -14.33
C LYS A 220 -7.43 10.73 -13.33
N GLU A 221 -8.28 11.30 -12.48
CA GLU A 221 -7.86 12.23 -11.42
C GLU A 221 -6.92 11.55 -10.43
N VAL A 222 -7.26 10.33 -9.99
CA VAL A 222 -6.39 9.53 -9.13
C VAL A 222 -5.09 9.16 -9.86
N LEU A 223 -5.16 8.71 -11.12
CA LEU A 223 -3.98 8.34 -11.90
C LEU A 223 -3.00 9.51 -12.03
N GLN A 224 -3.50 10.72 -12.31
CA GLN A 224 -2.69 11.93 -12.39
C GLN A 224 -2.05 12.30 -11.04
N PHE A 225 -2.77 12.11 -9.93
CA PHE A 225 -2.22 12.31 -8.59
C PHE A 225 -1.08 11.32 -8.28
N VAL A 226 -1.26 10.04 -8.60
CA VAL A 226 -0.24 9.01 -8.41
C VAL A 226 0.97 9.26 -9.32
N GLU A 227 0.76 9.61 -10.59
CA GLU A 227 1.82 10.00 -11.52
C GLU A 227 2.65 11.19 -11.00
N SER A 228 1.98 12.22 -10.47
CA SER A 228 2.65 13.39 -9.89
C SER A 228 3.46 13.02 -8.65
N THR A 229 2.93 12.12 -7.81
CA THR A 229 3.63 11.59 -6.64
C THR A 229 4.87 10.77 -7.06
N ASP A 230 4.70 9.85 -8.01
CA ASP A 230 5.78 9.05 -8.59
C ASP A 230 6.89 9.94 -9.14
N THR A 231 6.54 11.00 -9.88
CA THR A 231 7.49 11.95 -10.46
C THR A 231 8.35 12.62 -9.39
N ILE A 232 7.75 13.12 -8.30
CA ILE A 232 8.50 13.77 -7.21
C ILE A 232 9.42 12.76 -6.50
N VAL A 233 8.88 11.59 -6.15
CA VAL A 233 9.65 10.57 -5.43
C VAL A 233 10.83 10.09 -6.28
N LEU A 234 10.59 9.74 -7.55
CA LEU A 234 11.61 9.22 -8.47
C LEU A 234 12.63 10.29 -8.92
N SER A 235 12.32 11.58 -8.78
CA SER A 235 13.28 12.66 -9.07
C SER A 235 14.45 12.70 -8.07
N ARG A 236 14.32 12.02 -6.92
CA ARG A 236 15.35 11.95 -5.88
C ARG A 236 16.39 10.86 -6.21
N LEU A 237 17.12 11.07 -7.30
CA LEU A 237 18.12 10.11 -7.80
C LEU A 237 19.15 9.77 -6.72
N GLY A 238 19.35 8.47 -6.48
CA GLY A 238 20.29 7.96 -5.48
C GLY A 238 19.82 8.08 -4.02
N ASP A 239 18.66 8.68 -3.74
CA ASP A 239 18.14 8.76 -2.37
C ASP A 239 17.58 7.40 -1.92
N LEU A 240 18.27 6.74 -0.99
CA LEU A 240 17.87 5.41 -0.52
C LEU A 240 16.60 5.45 0.35
N ASN A 241 16.12 6.63 0.76
CA ASN A 241 14.88 6.74 1.53
C ASN A 241 13.65 6.43 0.68
N ILE A 242 13.71 6.61 -0.64
CA ILE A 242 12.56 6.36 -1.52
C ILE A 242 12.33 4.87 -1.80
N LEU A 243 13.24 3.99 -1.37
CA LEU A 243 13.22 2.58 -1.75
C LEU A 243 11.99 1.83 -1.22
N SER A 244 11.45 2.18 -0.04
CA SER A 244 10.24 1.51 0.48
C SER A 244 8.99 1.82 -0.35
N TYR A 245 8.82 3.10 -0.75
CA TYR A 245 7.79 3.51 -1.71
C TYR A 245 7.99 2.79 -3.05
N LEU A 246 9.22 2.80 -3.56
CA LEU A 246 9.55 2.25 -4.87
C LEU A 246 9.34 0.73 -4.93
N ASN A 247 9.67 -0.01 -3.87
CA ASN A 247 9.41 -1.44 -3.77
C ASN A 247 7.93 -1.76 -3.95
N VAL A 248 7.05 -1.07 -3.21
CA VAL A 248 5.60 -1.25 -3.33
C VAL A 248 5.13 -0.91 -4.74
N ARG A 249 5.59 0.21 -5.30
CA ARG A 249 5.19 0.67 -6.62
C ARG A 249 5.61 -0.30 -7.72
N LEU A 250 6.87 -0.75 -7.72
CA LEU A 250 7.38 -1.72 -8.69
C LEU A 250 6.74 -3.09 -8.53
N MET A 251 6.47 -3.54 -7.30
CA MET A 251 5.76 -4.79 -7.06
C MET A 251 4.37 -4.74 -7.70
N PHE A 252 3.63 -3.65 -7.47
CA PHE A 252 2.32 -3.45 -8.08
C PHE A 252 2.38 -3.44 -9.61
N LEU A 253 3.32 -2.70 -10.22
CA LEU A 253 3.47 -2.67 -11.68
C LEU A 253 3.82 -4.05 -12.24
N HIS A 254 4.70 -4.81 -11.58
CA HIS A 254 5.02 -6.17 -11.97
C HIS A 254 3.77 -7.06 -11.93
N GLN A 255 2.95 -6.98 -10.87
CA GLN A 255 1.68 -7.71 -10.80
C GLN A 255 0.74 -7.29 -11.92
N MET A 256 0.55 -5.99 -12.17
CA MET A 256 -0.31 -5.50 -13.26
C MET A 256 0.18 -5.93 -14.65
N ALA A 257 1.49 -6.12 -14.82
CA ALA A 257 2.11 -6.56 -16.07
C ALA A 257 1.89 -8.06 -16.35
N ILE A 258 1.83 -8.91 -15.31
CA ILE A 258 1.63 -10.36 -15.47
C ILE A 258 0.15 -10.77 -15.42
N LEU A 259 -0.72 -9.94 -14.82
CA LEU A 259 -2.17 -10.16 -14.78
C LEU A 259 -2.80 -9.92 -16.15
N LYS A 260 -3.61 -10.89 -16.61
CA LYS A 260 -4.36 -10.82 -17.87
C LYS A 260 -5.71 -10.12 -17.64
N GLY A 261 -6.09 -9.15 -18.47
CA GLY A 261 -7.40 -8.46 -18.36
C GLY A 261 -8.64 -9.38 -18.52
N PRO A 262 -9.86 -8.84 -18.46
CA PRO A 262 -11.09 -9.57 -18.76
C PRO A 262 -11.29 -9.76 -20.27
N GLY A 263 -11.71 -10.95 -20.73
CA GLY A 263 -12.03 -11.21 -22.14
C GLY A 263 -11.69 -12.61 -22.63
N GLY A 264 -12.68 -13.44 -22.95
CA GLY A 264 -12.57 -14.87 -23.30
C GLY A 264 -11.47 -15.23 -24.31
N ALA A 265 -11.81 -15.35 -25.60
CA ALA A 265 -10.96 -15.96 -26.64
C ALA A 265 -9.93 -15.02 -27.30
N GLU A 266 -9.88 -13.74 -26.92
CA GLU A 266 -8.93 -12.75 -27.46
C GLU A 266 -7.73 -12.54 -26.53
N ALA A 267 -6.60 -12.09 -27.07
CA ALA A 267 -5.41 -11.75 -26.30
C ALA A 267 -5.73 -10.57 -25.36
N LYS A 268 -5.96 -10.88 -24.07
CA LYS A 268 -6.31 -9.92 -23.04
C LYS A 268 -5.17 -8.91 -22.83
N PRO A 269 -5.39 -7.60 -23.03
CA PRO A 269 -4.41 -6.59 -22.63
C PRO A 269 -4.16 -6.72 -21.11
N PRO A 270 -2.90 -6.67 -20.64
CA PRO A 270 -2.60 -6.72 -19.21
C PRO A 270 -3.25 -5.54 -18.47
N ALA A 271 -3.53 -5.69 -17.17
CA ALA A 271 -4.04 -4.58 -16.35
C ALA A 271 -3.13 -3.33 -16.43
N MET A 272 -1.85 -3.56 -16.69
CA MET A 272 -0.82 -2.55 -16.96
C MET A 272 -1.19 -1.54 -18.06
N SER A 273 -2.03 -1.89 -19.04
CA SER A 273 -2.42 -0.97 -20.11
C SER A 273 -3.17 0.27 -19.62
N HIS A 274 -3.76 0.21 -18.43
CA HIS A 274 -4.41 1.36 -17.79
C HIS A 274 -3.42 2.30 -17.07
N LEU A 275 -2.16 1.90 -16.94
CA LEU A 275 -1.15 2.56 -16.11
C LEU A 275 0.09 2.99 -16.90
N GLU A 276 0.47 2.20 -17.91
CA GLU A 276 1.77 2.29 -18.59
C GLU A 276 2.05 3.65 -19.24
N ALA A 277 1.02 4.37 -19.71
CA ALA A 277 1.19 5.67 -20.36
C ALA A 277 1.49 6.81 -19.37
N SER A 278 0.97 6.72 -18.14
CA SER A 278 1.15 7.74 -17.10
C SER A 278 2.37 7.47 -16.21
N PHE A 279 2.98 6.29 -16.30
CA PHE A 279 4.11 5.96 -15.43
C PHE A 279 5.43 6.54 -15.97
N PRO A 280 6.26 7.23 -15.14
CA PRO A 280 7.46 7.92 -15.62
C PRO A 280 8.65 6.98 -15.84
N TRP A 281 8.58 6.13 -16.86
CA TRP A 281 9.60 5.10 -17.19
C TRP A 281 11.02 5.63 -17.38
N HIS A 282 11.16 6.79 -18.01
CA HIS A 282 12.47 7.41 -18.21
C HIS A 282 13.09 7.77 -16.85
N LEU A 283 12.32 8.41 -15.97
CA LEU A 283 12.78 8.79 -14.64
C LEU A 283 13.07 7.57 -13.76
N LEU A 284 12.23 6.54 -13.84
CA LEU A 284 12.51 5.24 -13.21
C LEU A 284 13.87 4.70 -13.66
N SER A 285 14.17 4.73 -14.96
CA SER A 285 15.45 4.22 -15.50
C SER A 285 16.65 4.99 -14.96
N LEU A 286 16.57 6.32 -14.87
CA LEU A 286 17.60 7.15 -14.24
C LEU A 286 17.79 6.78 -12.76
N CYS A 287 16.69 6.62 -12.04
CA CYS A 287 16.67 6.27 -10.63
C CYS A 287 17.29 4.88 -10.39
N LEU A 288 16.87 3.86 -11.14
CA LEU A 288 17.45 2.52 -11.08
C LEU A 288 18.94 2.50 -11.42
N ASN A 289 19.36 3.28 -12.43
CA ASN A 289 20.78 3.36 -12.80
C ASN A 289 21.63 4.03 -11.71
N SER A 290 21.06 4.97 -10.94
CA SER A 290 21.70 5.53 -9.74
C SER A 290 21.80 4.49 -8.62
N PHE A 291 20.79 3.65 -8.44
CA PHE A 291 20.83 2.54 -7.49
C PHE A 291 21.70 1.37 -7.95
N ALA A 292 21.92 1.16 -9.25
CA ALA A 292 22.84 0.14 -9.73
C ALA A 292 24.30 0.57 -9.54
N ALA A 293 24.57 1.88 -9.53
CA ALA A 293 25.93 2.41 -9.39
C ALA A 293 26.54 2.02 -8.03
N GLY A 294 27.63 1.25 -8.05
CA GLY A 294 28.28 0.74 -6.83
C GLY A 294 27.57 -0.45 -6.19
N PHE A 295 26.65 -1.13 -6.88
CA PHE A 295 26.15 -2.44 -6.45
C PHE A 295 27.10 -3.53 -6.96
N GLU A 296 27.92 -4.09 -6.07
CA GLU A 296 29.07 -4.94 -6.43
C GLU A 296 28.69 -6.27 -7.09
N THR A 297 27.45 -6.74 -6.93
CA THR A 297 27.02 -8.09 -7.36
C THR A 297 25.74 -8.08 -8.20
N PRO A 298 25.78 -7.60 -9.47
CA PRO A 298 24.62 -7.57 -10.37
C PRO A 298 23.83 -8.88 -10.46
N LYS A 299 24.55 -10.02 -10.38
CA LYS A 299 23.97 -11.38 -10.40
C LYS A 299 22.90 -11.61 -9.33
N LYS A 300 22.88 -10.85 -8.24
CA LYS A 300 21.86 -10.97 -7.19
C LYS A 300 20.48 -10.51 -7.64
N TYR A 301 20.40 -9.53 -8.54
CA TYR A 301 19.12 -9.05 -9.08
C TYR A 301 18.84 -9.55 -10.50
N GLU A 302 19.85 -10.06 -11.22
CA GLU A 302 19.73 -10.71 -12.53
C GLU A 302 19.30 -12.19 -12.42
N THR A 303 18.22 -12.45 -11.69
CA THR A 303 17.72 -13.81 -11.44
C THR A 303 16.20 -13.82 -11.42
N SER A 304 15.57 -14.96 -11.69
CA SER A 304 14.14 -15.16 -11.48
C SER A 304 13.78 -15.42 -10.01
N GLU A 305 14.78 -15.74 -9.18
CA GLU A 305 14.56 -16.03 -7.77
C GLU A 305 14.27 -14.76 -6.97
N PHE A 306 13.24 -14.81 -6.13
CA PHE A 306 12.84 -13.69 -5.29
C PHE A 306 13.93 -13.36 -4.25
N PRO A 307 14.44 -12.10 -4.20
CA PRO A 307 15.49 -11.71 -3.26
C PRO A 307 15.00 -11.79 -1.82
N ARG A 308 15.68 -12.60 -1.00
CA ARG A 308 15.39 -12.74 0.43
C ARG A 308 16.44 -12.05 1.27
N THR A 309 16.01 -11.61 2.44
CA THR A 309 16.92 -11.13 3.48
C THR A 309 17.73 -12.32 4.02
N ALA A 310 18.95 -12.07 4.51
CA ALA A 310 19.80 -13.13 5.07
C ALA A 310 19.12 -13.85 6.25
N GLU A 311 18.36 -13.08 7.03
CA GLU A 311 17.57 -13.54 8.18
C GLU A 311 16.23 -14.17 7.77
N ARG A 312 15.89 -14.19 6.47
CA ARG A 312 14.57 -14.55 5.91
C ARG A 312 13.40 -13.74 6.46
N ARG A 313 13.66 -12.68 7.23
CA ARG A 313 12.68 -11.72 7.74
C ARG A 313 12.17 -10.83 6.60
N PRO A 314 10.85 -10.76 6.34
CA PRO A 314 10.28 -9.84 5.35
C PRO A 314 10.56 -8.37 5.71
N LEU A 315 10.60 -7.51 4.68
CA LEU A 315 10.70 -6.07 4.88
C LEU A 315 9.41 -5.49 5.47
N PRO A 316 9.44 -4.36 6.19
CA PRO A 316 8.23 -3.66 6.66
C PRO A 316 7.18 -3.46 5.55
N GLU A 317 7.59 -3.08 4.35
CA GLU A 317 6.68 -2.92 3.22
C GLU A 317 6.13 -4.25 2.66
N ASP A 318 6.84 -5.37 2.82
CA ASP A 318 6.32 -6.70 2.45
C ASP A 318 5.11 -7.03 3.34
N TRP A 319 5.20 -6.72 4.64
CA TRP A 319 4.09 -6.83 5.59
C TRP A 319 2.93 -5.91 5.26
N ALA A 320 3.24 -4.67 4.88
CA ALA A 320 2.24 -3.70 4.46
C ALA A 320 1.45 -4.19 3.25
N MET A 321 2.11 -4.82 2.27
CA MET A 321 1.49 -5.36 1.06
C MET A 321 0.74 -6.68 1.28
N ARG A 322 1.18 -7.51 2.22
CA ARG A 322 0.59 -8.84 2.47
C ARG A 322 -0.93 -8.77 2.62
N GLY A 323 -1.64 -9.60 1.86
CA GLY A 323 -3.10 -9.73 1.92
C GLY A 323 -3.89 -8.73 1.08
N LEU A 324 -3.24 -7.76 0.42
CA LEU A 324 -3.91 -6.95 -0.61
C LEU A 324 -4.28 -7.84 -1.81
N VAL A 325 -5.42 -7.55 -2.45
CA VAL A 325 -5.97 -8.33 -3.58
C VAL A 325 -4.99 -8.52 -4.74
N TRP A 326 -4.10 -7.54 -4.96
CA TRP A 326 -3.11 -7.59 -6.03
C TRP A 326 -1.78 -8.25 -5.60
N ALA A 327 -1.59 -8.52 -4.31
CA ALA A 327 -0.34 -9.00 -3.74
C ALA A 327 -0.37 -10.48 -3.33
N GLU A 328 -1.51 -11.18 -3.52
CA GLU A 328 -1.67 -12.57 -3.08
C GLU A 328 -0.60 -13.52 -3.64
N MET A 329 -0.27 -13.35 -4.92
CA MET A 329 0.73 -14.15 -5.63
C MET A 329 2.07 -13.42 -5.81
N ALA A 330 2.25 -12.27 -5.16
CA ALA A 330 3.44 -11.42 -5.32
C ALA A 330 4.66 -11.92 -4.53
N PHE A 331 4.44 -12.82 -3.56
CA PHE A 331 5.47 -13.33 -2.67
C PHE A 331 5.56 -14.86 -2.74
N PRO A 332 6.76 -15.44 -2.54
CA PRO A 332 6.89 -16.88 -2.32
C PRO A 332 6.01 -17.35 -1.14
N ALA A 333 5.43 -18.55 -1.24
CA ALA A 333 4.49 -19.08 -0.26
C ALA A 333 5.03 -19.13 1.18
N ASP A 334 6.34 -19.36 1.33
CA ASP A 334 7.04 -19.44 2.61
C ASP A 334 7.67 -18.10 3.05
N HIS A 335 7.48 -17.01 2.29
CA HIS A 335 8.09 -15.70 2.60
C HIS A 335 7.70 -15.19 4.00
N PHE A 336 6.45 -15.41 4.39
CA PHE A 336 5.91 -14.98 5.69
C PHE A 336 5.86 -16.11 6.74
N SER A 337 6.64 -17.19 6.57
CA SER A 337 6.63 -18.34 7.50
C SER A 337 7.46 -18.15 8.78
N VAL A 338 8.33 -17.14 8.86
CA VAL A 338 9.30 -16.92 9.96
C VAL A 338 8.62 -16.42 11.28
N ASN A 339 7.29 -16.42 11.35
CA ASN A 339 6.55 -15.35 12.03
C ASN A 339 5.58 -15.78 13.13
N GLU A 340 5.69 -16.98 13.70
CA GLU A 340 4.76 -17.36 14.77
C GLU A 340 4.88 -16.46 16.03
N ASN A 341 6.05 -15.84 16.24
CA ASN A 341 6.34 -15.06 17.46
C ASN A 341 6.74 -13.59 17.22
N MET A 342 6.86 -13.11 15.98
CA MET A 342 7.38 -11.76 15.71
C MET A 342 6.34 -10.67 16.01
N GLU A 343 6.68 -9.72 16.87
CA GLU A 343 5.78 -8.63 17.29
C GLU A 343 5.66 -7.54 16.20
N GLU A 344 4.73 -6.60 16.36
CA GLU A 344 4.51 -5.52 15.38
C GLU A 344 5.69 -4.54 15.33
N ASP A 345 6.21 -4.13 16.48
CA ASP A 345 7.39 -3.27 16.56
C ASP A 345 8.61 -3.96 15.94
N GLU A 346 8.69 -5.29 16.08
CA GLU A 346 9.69 -6.11 15.41
C GLU A 346 9.47 -6.23 13.90
N ARG A 347 8.32 -5.84 13.33
CA ARG A 347 8.14 -5.79 11.86
C ARG A 347 8.62 -4.48 11.29
N THR A 348 8.34 -3.39 11.98
CA THR A 348 8.69 -2.03 11.57
C THR A 348 10.13 -1.67 11.94
N PHE A 349 10.79 -2.47 12.79
CA PHE A 349 12.18 -2.27 13.18
C PHE A 349 13.16 -2.37 12.01
N GLU A 350 13.77 -1.23 11.65
CA GLU A 350 14.77 -1.12 10.59
C GLU A 350 16.14 -1.68 11.00
N THR A 351 16.62 -2.71 10.31
CA THR A 351 17.99 -3.22 10.50
C THR A 351 18.98 -2.61 9.48
N PRO A 352 20.29 -2.56 9.78
CA PRO A 352 21.28 -2.02 8.85
C PRO A 352 21.28 -2.69 7.46
N SER A 353 20.98 -3.99 7.39
CA SER A 353 20.96 -4.75 6.13
C SER A 353 19.73 -4.47 5.26
N MET A 354 18.63 -3.99 5.84
CA MET A 354 17.38 -3.79 5.10
C MET A 354 17.53 -2.75 3.98
N LYS A 355 18.42 -1.77 4.14
CA LYS A 355 18.67 -0.76 3.12
C LYS A 355 19.20 -1.36 1.81
N ASP A 356 20.21 -2.22 1.88
CA ASP A 356 20.77 -2.87 0.70
C ASP A 356 19.80 -3.92 0.12
N GLN A 357 19.01 -4.58 0.97
CA GLN A 357 17.96 -5.51 0.54
C GLN A 357 16.85 -4.80 -0.23
N ARG A 358 16.43 -3.61 0.20
CA ARG A 358 15.46 -2.80 -0.56
C ARG A 358 16.02 -2.38 -1.91
N ARG A 359 17.29 -1.95 -1.93
CA ARG A 359 17.99 -1.57 -3.15
C ARG A 359 18.06 -2.75 -4.14
N GLU A 360 18.42 -3.93 -3.66
CA GLU A 360 18.43 -5.18 -4.42
C GLU A 360 17.03 -5.53 -4.95
N ARG A 361 15.99 -5.44 -4.10
CA ARG A 361 14.60 -5.73 -4.49
C ARG A 361 14.08 -4.79 -5.58
N CYS A 362 14.35 -3.49 -5.50
CA CYS A 362 13.99 -2.53 -6.54
C CYS A 362 14.63 -2.89 -7.89
N LEU A 363 15.94 -3.19 -7.89
CA LEU A 363 16.67 -3.59 -9.09
C LEU A 363 16.14 -4.92 -9.66
N TRP A 364 15.84 -5.88 -8.80
CA TRP A 364 15.29 -7.17 -9.17
C TRP A 364 13.90 -7.04 -9.79
N LEU A 365 13.00 -6.26 -9.17
CA LEU A 365 11.65 -6.01 -9.71
C LEU A 365 11.71 -5.34 -11.07
N ALA A 366 12.57 -4.32 -11.24
CA ALA A 366 12.76 -3.68 -12.53
C ALA A 366 13.34 -4.65 -13.57
N TYR A 367 14.26 -5.52 -13.17
CA TYR A 367 14.78 -6.58 -14.03
C TYR A 367 13.68 -7.56 -14.45
N GLN A 368 12.79 -8.00 -13.54
CA GLN A 368 11.64 -8.86 -13.87
C GLN A 368 10.71 -8.18 -14.88
N ILE A 369 10.37 -6.90 -14.67
CA ILE A 369 9.53 -6.13 -15.60
C ILE A 369 10.19 -6.04 -16.98
N ALA A 370 11.52 -5.87 -17.03
CA ALA A 370 12.27 -5.86 -18.28
C ALA A 370 12.28 -7.20 -19.02
N GLN A 371 12.03 -8.32 -18.33
CA GLN A 371 11.90 -9.64 -18.97
C GLN A 371 10.52 -9.88 -19.61
N ILE A 372 9.56 -8.98 -19.42
CA ILE A 372 8.24 -9.08 -20.05
C ILE A 372 8.36 -8.53 -21.48
N GLU A 373 8.63 -9.43 -22.42
CA GLU A 373 9.01 -9.14 -23.80
C GLU A 373 7.81 -8.74 -24.69
N THR A 374 8.09 -7.91 -25.69
CA THR A 374 7.25 -7.78 -26.91
C THR A 374 7.79 -8.68 -28.01
N SER A 375 6.94 -9.52 -28.59
CA SER A 375 7.30 -10.34 -29.75
C SER A 375 7.17 -9.54 -31.05
N GLU A 376 8.03 -8.55 -31.25
CA GLU A 376 8.16 -7.87 -32.54
C GLU A 376 9.57 -8.13 -33.11
N ASP A 377 9.61 -8.64 -34.35
CA ASP A 377 10.82 -8.80 -35.18
C ASP A 377 11.97 -9.67 -34.63
N GLY A 378 11.71 -10.53 -33.65
CA GLY A 378 12.68 -11.49 -33.11
C GLY A 378 13.75 -10.88 -32.21
N VAL A 379 13.67 -9.58 -31.93
CA VAL A 379 14.50 -8.90 -30.93
C VAL A 379 13.73 -8.91 -29.61
N LYS A 380 14.32 -9.56 -28.59
CA LYS A 380 13.75 -9.66 -27.25
C LYS A 380 14.01 -8.35 -26.50
N GLU A 381 13.09 -7.40 -26.62
CA GLU A 381 13.10 -6.17 -25.81
C GLU A 381 11.94 -6.14 -24.81
N GLY A 382 12.23 -5.57 -23.63
CA GLY A 382 11.21 -5.36 -22.60
C GLY A 382 10.19 -4.31 -23.03
N ARG A 383 8.91 -4.59 -22.79
CA ARG A 383 7.78 -3.79 -23.27
C ARG A 383 7.77 -2.33 -22.79
N TRP A 384 8.23 -2.09 -21.56
CA TRP A 384 8.17 -0.77 -20.92
C TRP A 384 9.53 -0.22 -20.54
N ILE A 385 10.39 -1.11 -20.04
CA ILE A 385 11.76 -0.84 -19.63
C ILE A 385 12.63 -1.97 -20.16
N THR A 386 13.81 -1.64 -20.66
CA THR A 386 14.79 -2.58 -21.19
C THR A 386 16.00 -2.63 -20.27
N TYR A 387 16.66 -3.80 -20.26
CA TYR A 387 17.88 -4.02 -19.49
C TYR A 387 19.00 -4.50 -20.40
N ASN A 388 20.11 -3.75 -20.44
CA ASN A 388 21.27 -4.15 -21.21
C ASN A 388 22.24 -4.95 -20.32
N ALA A 389 22.37 -6.24 -20.60
CA ALA A 389 23.16 -7.18 -19.81
C ALA A 389 24.68 -6.89 -19.84
N ASP A 390 25.20 -6.21 -20.85
CA ASP A 390 26.64 -5.90 -20.96
C ASP A 390 27.01 -4.67 -20.13
N THR A 391 26.23 -3.60 -20.27
CA THR A 391 26.44 -2.32 -19.59
C THR A 391 25.82 -2.27 -18.19
N LYS A 392 24.96 -3.23 -17.87
CA LYS A 392 24.19 -3.32 -16.62
C LYS A 392 23.30 -2.09 -16.39
N LYS A 393 22.75 -1.53 -17.48
CA LYS A 393 21.92 -0.32 -17.45
C LYS A 393 20.49 -0.58 -17.86
N PHE A 394 19.58 0.11 -17.18
CA PHE A 394 18.17 0.20 -17.53
C PHE A 394 17.94 1.37 -18.49
N ARG A 395 17.01 1.20 -19.44
CA ARG A 395 16.54 2.26 -20.33
C ARG A 395 15.02 2.13 -20.50
N PRO A 396 14.27 3.22 -20.70
CA PRO A 396 12.87 3.08 -21.11
C PRO A 396 12.79 2.44 -22.50
N ALA A 397 11.70 1.73 -22.79
CA ALA A 397 11.40 1.32 -24.16
C ALA A 397 11.21 2.57 -25.05
N ALA A 398 11.42 2.42 -26.36
CA ALA A 398 11.52 3.55 -27.29
C ALA A 398 10.33 4.52 -27.22
N GLN A 399 9.11 4.00 -27.05
CA GLN A 399 7.87 4.79 -26.95
C GLN A 399 7.71 5.58 -25.64
N TYR A 400 8.51 5.27 -24.61
CA TYR A 400 8.50 5.94 -23.31
C TYR A 400 9.76 6.77 -23.06
N VAL A 401 10.55 7.01 -24.10
CA VAL A 401 11.64 7.99 -24.05
C VAL A 401 11.02 9.39 -24.03
N SER A 402 11.28 10.16 -22.98
CA SER A 402 10.85 11.55 -22.85
C SER A 402 12.00 12.46 -22.41
N ASP A 403 11.88 13.76 -22.68
CA ASP A 403 12.75 14.78 -22.11
C ASP A 403 12.37 14.98 -20.63
N VAL A 404 13.19 14.44 -19.73
CA VAL A 404 12.94 14.56 -18.29
C VAL A 404 13.55 15.86 -17.76
N GLU A 405 12.71 16.81 -17.36
CA GLU A 405 13.11 17.95 -16.56
C GLU A 405 13.33 17.50 -15.10
N ILE A 406 14.59 17.20 -14.75
CA ILE A 406 14.95 16.83 -13.38
C ILE A 406 14.87 18.10 -12.51
N ARG A 407 13.87 18.18 -11.62
CA ARG A 407 13.83 19.22 -10.60
C ARG A 407 15.02 19.03 -9.64
N PRO A 408 15.81 20.08 -9.35
CA PRO A 408 16.88 19.96 -8.37
C PRO A 408 16.29 19.63 -7.00
N SER A 409 16.80 18.57 -6.36
CA SER A 409 16.41 18.17 -5.01
C SER A 409 16.70 19.29 -4.01
N VAL A 410 15.79 19.58 -3.07
CA VAL A 410 16.08 20.57 -2.04
C VAL A 410 17.14 19.99 -1.08
N THR A 411 18.32 20.63 -1.02
CA THR A 411 19.45 20.16 -0.21
C THR A 411 19.33 20.62 1.25
N LYS A 412 20.01 19.91 2.15
CA LYS A 412 19.99 20.19 3.59
C LYS A 412 20.54 21.59 3.95
N ALA A 413 21.37 22.18 3.08
CA ALA A 413 22.03 23.48 3.29
C ALA A 413 21.08 24.69 3.17
N THR A 414 19.94 24.56 2.49
CA THR A 414 18.95 25.66 2.37
C THR A 414 18.12 25.88 3.64
N TYR A 415 18.33 25.11 4.72
CA TYR A 415 17.49 25.11 5.91
C TYR A 415 18.05 25.82 7.15
N GLU A 416 19.33 26.24 7.19
CA GLU A 416 19.86 26.95 8.37
C GLU A 416 19.19 28.31 8.60
N ASN A 417 18.50 28.88 7.61
CA ASN A 417 17.87 30.20 7.72
C ASN A 417 16.36 30.19 8.00
N VAL A 418 15.72 29.04 8.20
CA VAL A 418 14.26 28.99 8.43
C VAL A 418 13.88 27.87 9.42
N LEU A 419 14.10 28.08 10.72
CA LEU A 419 13.37 27.37 11.77
C LEU A 419 13.15 28.28 12.99
N PRO A 420 11.93 28.33 13.55
CA PRO A 420 11.73 28.61 14.98
C PRO A 420 12.16 27.38 15.79
N GLU A 421 12.85 27.61 16.91
CA GLU A 421 13.34 26.58 17.82
C GLU A 421 12.24 25.62 18.30
N GLU A 422 12.50 24.31 18.26
CA GLU A 422 11.69 23.33 19.00
C GLU A 422 12.02 23.38 20.49
N PRO A 423 11.04 23.15 21.39
CA PRO A 423 11.30 23.11 22.82
C PRO A 423 12.14 21.88 23.17
N THR A 424 13.29 22.13 23.80
CA THR A 424 14.16 21.11 24.37
C THR A 424 13.45 20.35 25.48
N LEU A 425 13.24 19.05 25.29
CA LEU A 425 12.93 18.13 26.38
C LEU A 425 14.16 18.03 27.28
N SER A 426 14.12 18.72 28.43
CA SER A 426 15.15 18.59 29.45
C SER A 426 15.12 17.16 30.02
N VAL A 427 16.15 16.38 29.71
CA VAL A 427 16.45 15.15 30.44
C VAL A 427 16.82 15.55 31.86
N ARG A 428 15.91 15.37 32.81
CA ARG A 428 16.28 15.39 34.23
C ARG A 428 16.99 14.07 34.53
N GLU A 429 18.31 14.14 34.69
CA GLU A 429 19.09 13.10 35.35
C GLU A 429 18.50 12.85 36.75
N GLN A 430 17.83 11.71 36.93
CA GLN A 430 17.56 11.21 38.27
C GLN A 430 18.86 10.65 38.82
N GLU A 431 19.50 11.40 39.72
CA GLU A 431 20.58 10.89 40.56
C GLU A 431 20.10 9.67 41.34
N ASN A 432 20.77 8.55 41.06
CA ASN A 432 20.52 7.25 41.66
C ASN A 432 21.09 7.24 43.10
N LYS A 433 20.34 7.76 44.08
CA LYS A 433 20.69 7.60 45.51
C LYS A 433 20.26 6.22 46.00
N LYS A 434 21.24 5.31 46.12
CA LYS A 434 21.13 4.06 46.89
C LYS A 434 20.66 4.37 48.33
N PRO A 435 19.71 3.60 48.89
CA PRO A 435 19.39 3.71 50.30
C PRO A 435 20.49 3.04 51.14
N THR A 436 21.16 3.84 51.97
CA THR A 436 22.09 3.38 53.00
C THR A 436 21.32 2.65 54.09
N ILE A 437 21.58 1.35 54.24
CA ILE A 437 21.17 0.54 55.39
C ILE A 437 21.99 1.02 56.59
N GLN A 438 21.35 1.66 57.57
CA GLN A 438 21.97 1.93 58.86
C GLN A 438 21.91 0.66 59.72
N SER A 439 23.10 0.12 60.00
CA SER A 439 23.37 -0.91 60.99
C SER A 439 23.12 -0.36 62.41
N ALA A 440 22.19 -0.97 63.13
CA ALA A 440 22.00 -0.75 64.56
C ALA A 440 22.78 -1.80 65.37
N GLU A 441 23.82 -1.35 66.10
CA GLU A 441 24.37 -2.03 67.28
C GLU A 441 24.47 -0.97 68.39
N LYS A 442 23.60 -1.05 69.41
CA LYS A 442 23.81 -1.65 70.75
C LYS A 442 24.19 -0.60 71.79
N SER A 443 23.31 -0.43 72.78
CA SER A 443 23.73 -0.32 74.17
C SER A 443 22.72 -1.02 75.06
N ARG A 444 23.19 -2.11 75.68
CA ARG A 444 22.70 -2.54 76.99
C ARG A 444 23.20 -1.50 77.98
N ASP A 445 22.35 -1.05 78.88
CA ASP A 445 22.81 -0.85 80.25
C ASP A 445 21.69 -1.10 81.25
N SER A 446 22.11 -1.78 82.29
CA SER A 446 21.39 -2.27 83.46
C SER A 446 21.13 -1.18 84.49
N SER A 447 19.92 -1.15 85.06
CA SER A 447 19.63 -1.07 86.50
C SER A 447 18.15 -1.32 86.74
#